data_AF-A0A3D1SMX8-F1
#
_entry.id   AF-A0A3D1SMX8-F1
#
_cell.length_a   1.000
_cell.length_b   1.000
_cell.length_c   1.000
_cell.angle_alpha   90.00
_cell.angle_beta   90.00
_cell.angle_gamma   90.00
#
_symmetry.space_group_name_H-M   'P 1'
#
loop_
_entity.id
_entity.type
_entity.pdbx_description
1 polymer ?
#
loop_
_entity_poly.entity_id
_entity_poly.type
_entity_poly.pdbx_seq_one_letter_code
_entity_poly.pdbx_strand_id
1 'polypeptide(L)' 'EQISLNTMLHMAGELLGITVEAEYREPRSGDVRHSLADITLAQRLLGYQPTIGFREGLARTLAVVNTEIA' A
#
# COMPACT_ATOMS: atom_id res chain seq x y z
N GLU A 1 2.13 -9.95 -1.40
CA GLU A 1 3.34 -9.26 -0.91
C GLU A 1 3.06 -8.66 0.47
N GLN A 2 4.07 -8.49 1.33
CA GLN A 2 3.93 -7.78 2.61
C GLN A 2 4.65 -6.44 2.49
N ILE A 3 3.96 -5.36 2.85
CA ILE A 3 4.47 -3.98 2.76
C ILE A 3 4.28 -3.31 4.13
N SER A 4 5.33 -2.67 4.64
CA SER A 4 5.24 -1.88 5.88
C SER A 4 4.69 -0.47 5.59
N LEU A 5 4.16 0.21 6.62
CA LEU A 5 3.74 1.61 6.50
C LEU A 5 4.91 2.51 6.05
N ASN A 6 6.11 2.29 6.58
CA ASN A 6 7.29 3.07 6.21
C ASN A 6 7.70 2.84 4.75
N THR A 7 7.63 1.61 4.26
CA THR A 7 7.91 1.29 2.85
C THR A 7 6.87 1.95 1.94
N MET A 8 5.58 1.89 2.31
CA MET A 8 4.51 2.54 1.57
C MET A 8 4.68 4.06 1.53
N LEU A 9 5.06 4.68 2.64
CA LEU A 9 5.32 6.13 2.74
C LEU A 9 6.46 6.56 1.80
N HIS A 10 7.58 5.85 1.82
CA HIS A 10 8.72 6.14 0.93
C HIS A 10 8.32 5.99 -0.54
N MET A 11 7.63 4.91 -0.91
CA MET A 11 7.15 4.71 -2.29
C MET A 11 6.20 5.83 -2.73
N ALA A 12 5.32 6.30 -1.85
CA ALA A 12 4.43 7.42 -2.16
C ALA A 12 5.21 8.72 -2.38
N GLY A 13 6.20 9.02 -1.53
CA GLY A 13 7.08 10.19 -1.70
C GLY A 13 7.83 10.17 -3.04
N GLU A 14 8.43 9.02 -3.39
CA GLU A 14 9.09 8.83 -4.69
C GLU A 14 8.14 9.06 -5.87
N LEU A 15 6.92 8.50 -5.81
CA LEU A 15 5.92 8.61 -6.87
C LEU A 15 5.39 10.04 -7.04
N LEU A 16 5.36 10.82 -5.96
CA LEU A 16 4.94 12.21 -5.95
C LEU A 16 6.09 13.21 -6.19
N GLY A 17 7.34 12.74 -6.22
CA GLY A 17 8.51 13.61 -6.37
C GLY A 17 8.77 14.51 -5.16
N ILE A 18 8.35 14.09 -3.96
CA ILE A 18 8.53 14.85 -2.72
C ILE A 18 9.25 13.99 -1.66
N THR A 19 10.02 14.65 -0.80
CA THR A 19 10.58 13.99 0.39
C THR A 19 9.53 14.00 1.49
N VAL A 20 9.24 12.81 2.04
CA VAL A 20 8.26 12.65 3.14
C VAL A 20 8.94 11.97 4.31
N GLU A 21 8.92 12.63 5.47
CA GLU A 21 9.44 12.10 6.73
C GLU A 21 8.27 11.61 7.61
N ALA A 22 8.47 10.47 8.26
CA ALA A 22 7.46 9.92 9.16
C ALA A 22 7.46 10.66 10.51
N GLU A 23 6.31 11.21 10.89
CA GLU A 23 6.06 11.62 12.28
C GLU A 23 5.54 10.42 13.08
N TYR A 24 6.41 9.79 13.87
CA TYR A 24 6.03 8.66 14.71
C TYR A 24 5.24 9.12 15.93
N ARG A 25 4.11 8.46 16.18
CA ARG A 25 3.21 8.73 17.29
C ARG A 25 2.85 7.43 18.00
N GLU A 26 2.18 7.55 19.14
CA GLU A 26 1.69 6.40 19.89
C GLU A 26 0.82 5.47 19.02
N PRO A 27 0.98 4.14 19.15
CA PRO A 27 0.14 3.17 18.45
C PRO A 27 -1.34 3.41 18.73
N ARG A 28 -2.19 3.23 17.71
CA ARG A 28 -3.64 3.34 17.89
C ARG A 28 -4.18 2.04 18.46
N SER A 29 -5.06 2.14 19.46
CA SER A 29 -5.71 0.96 20.04
C SER A 29 -6.53 0.25 18.96
N GLY A 30 -6.32 -1.07 18.81
CA GLY A 30 -6.96 -1.90 17.79
C GLY A 30 -6.13 -2.16 16.53
N ASP A 31 -5.00 -1.48 16.33
CA ASP A 31 -4.13 -1.73 15.18
C ASP A 31 -3.51 -3.15 15.23
N VAL A 32 -3.62 -3.89 14.12
CA VAL A 32 -2.97 -5.19 13.94
C VAL A 32 -1.55 -4.97 13.40
N ARG A 33 -0.54 -5.42 14.14
CA ARG A 33 0.87 -5.18 13.82
C ARG A 33 1.31 -5.80 12.49
N HIS A 34 0.88 -7.03 12.22
CA HIS A 34 1.21 -7.75 10.99
C HIS A 34 -0.04 -8.45 10.48
N SER A 35 -0.45 -8.12 9.26
CA SER A 35 -1.56 -8.75 8.56
C SER A 35 -1.12 -9.11 7.16
N LEU A 36 -1.21 -10.40 6.81
CA LEU A 36 -0.90 -10.92 5.49
C LEU A 36 -1.85 -12.06 5.18
N ALA A 37 -2.65 -11.91 4.12
CA ALA A 37 -3.59 -12.94 3.70
C ALA A 37 -2.86 -14.06 2.95
N ASP A 38 -3.13 -15.31 3.33
CA ASP A 38 -2.87 -16.46 2.49
C ASP A 38 -4.03 -16.59 1.47
N ILE A 39 -3.69 -16.45 0.19
CA ILE A 39 -4.66 -16.48 -0.92
C ILE A 39 -4.67 -17.82 -1.67
N THR A 40 -4.01 -18.86 -1.14
CA THR A 40 -3.88 -20.17 -1.79
C THR A 40 -5.24 -20.77 -2.16
N LEU A 41 -6.26 -20.58 -1.31
CA LEU A 41 -7.60 -21.09 -1.58
C LEU A 41 -8.25 -20.41 -2.80
N ALA A 42 -8.11 -19.08 -2.91
CA ALA A 42 -8.64 -18.32 -4.04
C ALA A 42 -7.90 -18.66 -5.34
N GLN A 43 -6.57 -18.83 -5.27
CA GLN A 43 -5.77 -19.32 -6.40
C GLN A 43 -6.26 -20.69 -6.89
N ARG A 44 -6.45 -21.65 -5.97
CA ARG A 44 -6.86 -23.02 -6.31
C ARG A 44 -8.27 -23.10 -6.87
N LEU A 45 -9.23 -22.41 -6.24
CA LEU A 45 -10.65 -22.57 -6.57
C LEU A 45 -11.12 -21.64 -7.67
N LEU A 46 -10.51 -20.45 -7.80
CA LEU A 46 -10.96 -19.42 -8.72
C LEU A 46 -9.94 -19.10 -9.82
N GLY A 47 -8.73 -19.68 -9.75
CA GLY A 47 -7.62 -19.27 -10.61
C GLY A 47 -7.20 -17.81 -10.35
N TYR A 48 -7.54 -17.26 -9.18
CA TYR A 48 -7.27 -15.86 -8.87
C TYR A 48 -5.78 -15.62 -8.77
N GLN A 49 -5.27 -14.70 -9.59
CA GLN A 49 -3.88 -14.24 -9.53
C GLN A 49 -3.86 -12.70 -9.55
N PRO A 50 -3.32 -12.03 -8.51
CA PRO A 50 -3.11 -10.59 -8.57
C PRO A 50 -2.19 -10.25 -9.75
N THR A 51 -2.67 -9.35 -10.62
CA THR A 51 -1.91 -8.89 -11.80
C THR A 51 -1.29 -7.51 -11.60
N ILE A 52 -1.75 -6.77 -10.60
CA ILE A 52 -1.25 -5.45 -10.23
C ILE A 52 -0.48 -5.56 -8.91
N GLY A 53 0.81 -5.23 -8.94
CA GLY A 53 1.63 -5.15 -7.74
C GLY A 53 1.35 -3.89 -6.93
N PHE A 54 1.78 -3.88 -5.67
CA PHE A 54 1.46 -2.79 -4.73
C PHE A 54 1.91 -1.41 -5.24
N ARG A 55 3.15 -1.29 -5.74
CA ARG A 55 3.70 -0.01 -6.23
C ARG A 55 2.89 0.54 -7.40
N GLU A 56 2.50 -0.32 -8.34
CA GLU A 56 1.69 0.08 -9.49
C GLU A 56 0.28 0.51 -9.06
N GLY A 57 -0.35 -0.26 -8.17
CA GLY A 57 -1.65 0.11 -7.58
C GLY A 57 -1.58 1.46 -6.87
N LEU A 58 -0.54 1.68 -6.07
CA LEU A 58 -0.30 2.95 -5.38
C LEU A 58 -0.16 4.13 -6.36
N ALA A 59 0.61 3.96 -7.44
CA ALA A 59 0.78 4.99 -8.47
C ALA A 59 -0.55 5.38 -9.13
N ARG A 60 -1.40 4.38 -9.46
CA ARG A 60 -2.73 4.62 -10.03
C ARG A 60 -3.63 5.40 -9.05
N THR A 61 -3.61 5.02 -7.77
CA THR A 61 -4.38 5.72 -6.72
C THR A 61 -3.93 7.17 -6.56
N LEU A 62 -2.62 7.42 -6.48
CA LEU A 62 -2.07 8.77 -6.32
C LEU A 62 -2.37 9.68 -7.52
N ALA A 63 -2.37 9.13 -8.74
CA ALA A 63 -2.74 9.89 -9.94
C ALA A 63 -4.18 10.45 -9.85
N VAL A 64 -5.11 9.68 -9.30
CA VAL A 64 -6.50 10.12 -9.09
C VAL A 64 -6.56 11.19 -8.00
N VAL A 65 -5.99 10.92 -6.82
CA VAL A 65 -6.02 11.85 -5.68
C VAL A 65 -5.38 13.19 -6.01
N ASN A 66 -4.26 13.20 -6.74
CA ASN A 66 -3.61 14.44 -7.15
C ASN A 66 -4.45 15.30 -8.11
N THR A 67 -5.33 14.67 -8.89
CA THR A 67 -6.23 15.38 -9.81
C THR A 67 -7.42 16.00 -9.08
N GLU A 68 -7.86 15.41 -7.96
CA GLU A 68 -9.01 15.90 -7.18
C GLU A 68 -8.66 17.03 -6.20
N ILE A 69 -7.37 17.21 -5.88
CA ILE A 69 -6.88 18.24 -4.96
C ILE A 69 -6.42 19.52 -5.70
N ALA A 70 -6.20 19.44 -7.01
CA ALA A 70 -5.80 20.56 -7.88
C ALA A 70 -7.01 21.27 -8.51
#